data_AF-A0A0N5BVY1-F1
#
_entry.id   AF-A0A0N5BVY1-F1
#
_cell.length_a   1.000
_cell.length_b   1.000
_cell.length_c   1.000
_cell.angle_alpha   90.00
_cell.angle_beta   90.00
_cell.angle_gamma   90.00
#
_symmetry.space_group_name_H-M   'P 1'
#
loop_
_entity.id
_entity.type
_entity.pdbx_description
1 polymer ?
#
loop_
_entity_poly.entity_id
_entity_poly.type
_entity_poly.pdbx_seq_one_letter_code
_entity_poly.pdbx_strand_id
1 'polypeptide(L)'
;MYSRKYLLPCIFLVFLIHTSFSLTCYDDYLEGADPTTRKVSKCEKENCYRFTIKVDTSLVKTNTVVAGCSTYRCKLANTVNKCETKKLEGTTGEFCCCNTDRCN
;
A
#
# COMPACT_ATOMS: atom_id res chain seq x y z
N MET A 1 19.36 41.86 22.19
CA MET A 1 18.92 40.61 22.88
C MET A 1 17.47 40.24 22.50
N TYR A 2 17.17 40.03 21.21
CA TYR A 2 15.78 39.79 20.74
C TYR A 2 15.57 38.43 20.05
N SER A 3 16.63 37.64 19.88
CA SER A 3 16.60 36.44 19.00
C SER A 3 16.19 35.14 19.73
N ARG A 4 16.20 35.11 21.07
CA ARG A 4 15.96 33.88 21.85
C ARG A 4 14.48 33.51 22.04
N LYS A 5 13.55 34.47 21.91
CA LYS A 5 12.12 34.29 22.20
C LYS A 5 11.35 33.56 21.07
N TYR A 6 11.88 33.55 19.85
CA TYR A 6 11.25 32.93 18.69
C TYR A 6 11.83 31.55 18.33
N LEU A 7 12.97 31.17 18.93
CA LEU A 7 13.60 29.87 18.69
C LEU A 7 12.74 28.70 19.20
N LEU A 8 12.12 28.84 20.37
CA LEU A 8 11.25 27.82 20.97
C LEU A 8 10.00 27.49 20.12
N PRO A 9 9.19 28.46 19.66
CA PRO A 9 8.05 28.16 18.80
C PRO A 9 8.46 27.61 17.42
N CYS A 10 9.61 28.01 16.87
CA CYS A 10 10.12 27.43 15.62
C CYS A 10 10.51 25.95 15.77
N ILE A 11 11.16 25.56 16.88
CA ILE A 11 11.51 24.16 17.16
C ILE A 11 10.24 23.31 17.32
N PHE A 12 9.20 23.85 17.98
CA PHE A 12 7.93 23.16 18.16
C PHE A 12 7.19 22.93 16.83
N LEU A 13 7.23 23.91 15.92
CA LEU A 13 6.69 23.76 14.56
C LEU A 13 7.45 22.72 13.74
N VAL A 14 8.79 22.68 13.82
CA VAL A 14 9.59 21.64 13.16
C VAL A 14 9.25 20.25 13.70
N PHE A 15 9.02 20.11 15.01
CA PHE A 15 8.58 18.85 15.63
C PHE A 15 7.21 18.39 15.14
N LEU A 16 6.24 19.31 14.97
CA LEU A 16 4.90 18.98 14.48
C LEU A 16 4.91 18.53 13.00
N ILE A 17 5.85 19.02 12.19
CA ILE A 17 6.01 18.58 10.78
C ILE A 17 6.56 17.15 10.69
N HIS A 18 7.22 16.65 11.74
CA HIS A 18 7.71 15.27 11.81
C HIS A 18 6.67 14.27 12.33
N THR A 19 5.38 14.64 12.34
CA THR A 19 4.30 13.68 12.58
C THR A 19 4.34 12.63 11.48
N SER A 20 4.93 11.48 11.80
CA SER A 20 5.03 10.31 10.95
C SER A 20 3.62 9.83 10.63
N PHE A 21 3.14 10.12 9.42
CA PHE A 21 1.95 9.45 8.90
C PHE A 21 2.28 7.96 8.74
N SER A 22 1.82 7.16 9.70
CA SER A 22 1.84 5.70 9.59
C SER A 22 0.57 5.27 8.89
N LEU A 23 0.70 4.54 7.79
CA LEU A 23 -0.40 3.93 7.05
C LEU A 23 -0.55 2.48 7.50
N THR A 24 -1.76 1.96 7.68
CA THR A 24 -1.99 0.54 7.96
C THR A 24 -2.47 -0.15 6.69
N CYS A 25 -1.78 -1.19 6.22
CA CYS A 25 -2.17 -1.94 5.01
C CYS A 25 -2.45 -3.41 5.33
N TYR A 26 -3.21 -4.08 4.47
CA TYR A 26 -3.27 -5.54 4.50
C TYR A 26 -1.93 -6.10 4.01
N ASP A 27 -1.43 -7.10 4.72
CA ASP A 27 -0.13 -7.75 4.52
C ASP A 27 -0.31 -9.25 4.40
N ASP A 28 -0.99 -9.64 3.32
CA ASP A 28 -1.40 -11.01 3.12
C ASP A 28 -0.89 -11.57 1.80
N TYR A 29 -0.59 -12.86 1.87
CA TYR A 29 -0.57 -13.79 0.75
C TYR A 29 -1.83 -14.64 0.86
N LEU A 30 -2.85 -14.34 0.06
CA LEU A 30 -4.12 -15.08 0.10
C LEU A 30 -4.16 -16.04 -1.09
N GLU A 31 -3.79 -17.29 -0.82
CA GLU A 31 -4.22 -18.43 -1.61
C GLU A 31 -5.34 -19.11 -0.81
N GLY A 32 -6.60 -18.69 -1.03
CA GLY A 32 -7.78 -19.30 -0.39
C GLY A 32 -8.10 -18.93 1.07
N ALA A 33 -7.54 -17.84 1.63
CA ALA A 33 -7.75 -17.47 3.03
C ALA A 33 -8.97 -16.55 3.31
N ASP A 34 -9.55 -16.72 4.51
CA ASP A 34 -10.72 -16.01 5.04
C ASP A 34 -10.46 -14.50 5.20
N PRO A 35 -11.34 -13.60 4.72
CA PRO A 35 -11.18 -12.16 4.86
C PRO A 35 -11.11 -11.65 6.31
N THR A 36 -11.52 -12.44 7.31
CA THR A 36 -11.45 -12.09 8.74
C THR A 36 -10.10 -12.39 9.38
N THR A 37 -9.23 -13.19 8.76
CA THR A 37 -7.90 -13.55 9.28
C THR A 37 -6.76 -12.76 8.65
N ARG A 38 -7.09 -11.72 7.88
CA ARG A 38 -6.15 -10.86 7.19
C ARG A 38 -5.16 -10.19 8.13
N LYS A 39 -3.87 -10.41 7.88
CA LYS A 39 -2.79 -9.74 8.59
C LYS A 39 -2.71 -8.30 8.12
N VAL A 40 -2.34 -7.44 9.05
CA VAL A 40 -2.12 -6.02 8.77
C VAL A 40 -0.73 -5.63 9.23
N SER A 41 -0.09 -4.76 8.47
CA SER A 41 1.20 -4.17 8.82
C SER A 41 1.09 -2.65 8.82
N LYS A 42 1.90 -2.01 9.68
CA LYS A 42 2.06 -0.56 9.69
C LYS A 42 3.21 -0.20 8.75
N CYS A 43 2.91 0.67 7.80
CA CYS A 43 3.85 1.21 6.83
C CYS A 43 4.27 2.62 7.25
N GLU A 44 5.58 2.84 7.36
CA GLU A 44 6.12 4.17 7.62
C GLU A 44 6.39 4.89 6.31
N LYS A 45 5.60 5.93 6.00
CA LYS A 45 5.76 6.76 4.79
C LYS A 45 5.61 5.99 3.47
N GLU A 46 4.82 4.93 3.45
CA GLU A 46 4.55 4.14 2.23
C GLU A 46 3.07 4.10 1.83
N ASN A 47 2.82 3.58 0.62
CA ASN A 47 1.47 3.31 0.11
C ASN A 47 1.13 1.83 0.29
N CYS A 48 -0.16 1.51 0.36
CA CYS A 48 -0.62 0.14 0.28
C CYS A 48 -0.63 -0.31 -1.19
N TYR A 49 -0.16 -1.54 -1.46
CA TYR A 49 -0.28 -2.17 -2.76
C TYR A 49 -1.02 -3.50 -2.65
N ARG A 50 -1.69 -3.89 -3.74
CA ARG A 50 -2.23 -5.23 -3.93
C ARG A 50 -1.98 -5.69 -5.36
N PHE A 51 -1.54 -6.93 -5.48
CA PHE A 51 -1.34 -7.60 -6.74
C PHE A 51 -2.17 -8.89 -6.76
N THR A 52 -3.03 -9.02 -7.76
CA THR A 52 -3.88 -10.20 -7.95
C THR A 52 -3.51 -10.86 -9.27
N ILE A 53 -3.19 -12.15 -9.25
CA ILE A 53 -3.05 -12.97 -10.45
C ILE A 53 -4.16 -14.01 -10.44
N LYS A 54 -4.97 -14.01 -11.49
CA LYS A 54 -5.97 -15.05 -11.77
C LYS A 54 -5.55 -15.80 -13.00
N VAL A 55 -5.42 -17.12 -12.89
CA VAL A 55 -5.24 -18.02 -14.02
C VAL A 55 -6.54 -18.82 -14.15
N ASP A 56 -7.19 -18.72 -15.30
CA ASP A 56 -8.44 -19.40 -15.65
C ASP A 56 -8.25 -20.03 -17.03
N THR A 57 -7.69 -21.24 -17.03
CA THR A 57 -7.44 -22.05 -18.22
C THR A 57 -8.23 -23.36 -18.11
N SER A 58 -8.35 -24.10 -19.21
CA SER A 58 -9.02 -25.41 -19.20
C SER A 58 -8.33 -26.46 -18.31
N LEU A 59 -7.05 -26.25 -17.94
CA LEU A 59 -6.25 -27.18 -17.16
C LEU A 59 -6.06 -26.75 -15.70
N VAL A 60 -5.97 -25.45 -15.45
CA VAL A 60 -5.61 -24.89 -14.13
C VAL A 60 -6.44 -23.64 -13.84
N LYS A 61 -7.01 -23.60 -12.63
CA LYS A 61 -7.72 -22.44 -12.08
C LYS A 61 -7.11 -22.03 -10.74
N THR A 62 -6.43 -20.89 -10.71
CA THR A 62 -5.81 -20.35 -9.49
C THR A 62 -6.07 -18.85 -9.34
N ASN A 63 -6.06 -18.40 -8.09
CA ASN A 63 -6.18 -16.99 -7.73
C ASN A 63 -5.21 -16.69 -6.59
N THR A 64 -4.17 -15.94 -6.91
CA THR A 64 -3.12 -15.53 -5.96
C THR A 64 -3.25 -14.05 -5.70
N VAL A 65 -3.32 -13.65 -4.44
CA VAL A 65 -3.30 -12.25 -4.04
C VAL A 65 -2.11 -11.99 -3.13
N VAL A 66 -1.34 -10.96 -3.45
CA VAL A 66 -0.22 -10.46 -2.63
C VAL A 66 -0.49 -9.01 -2.29
N ALA A 67 -0.46 -8.67 -1.01
CA ALA A 67 -0.71 -7.33 -0.51
C ALA A 67 0.40 -6.90 0.46
N GLY A 68 0.60 -5.58 0.62
CA GLY A 68 1.52 -5.05 1.64
C GLY A 68 1.80 -3.56 1.48
N CYS A 69 2.90 -3.13 2.08
CA CYS A 69 3.43 -1.76 1.98
C CYS A 69 4.45 -1.63 0.84
N SER A 70 4.32 -0.62 -0.02
CA SER A 70 5.40 -0.25 -0.95
C SER A 70 5.23 1.14 -1.56
N THR A 71 6.22 2.01 -1.37
CA THR A 71 6.28 3.28 -2.13
C THR A 71 6.76 3.07 -3.56
N TYR A 72 7.81 2.25 -3.74
CA TYR A 72 8.50 2.10 -5.02
C TYR A 72 7.61 1.46 -6.09
N ARG A 73 6.90 0.37 -5.74
CA ARG A 73 6.00 -0.32 -6.67
C ARG A 73 4.88 0.59 -7.17
N CYS A 74 4.28 1.36 -6.26
CA CYS A 74 3.21 2.31 -6.59
C CYS A 74 3.69 3.51 -7.42
N LYS A 75 4.92 3.98 -7.20
CA LYS A 75 5.53 5.03 -8.02
C LYS A 75 5.87 4.52 -9.43
N LEU A 76 6.48 3.34 -9.53
CA LEU A 76 6.83 2.75 -10.82
C LEU A 76 5.60 2.50 -11.71
N ALA A 77 4.52 2.01 -11.11
CA ALA A 77 3.28 1.76 -11.83
C ALA A 77 2.48 3.06 -12.07
N ASN A 78 2.80 4.18 -11.42
CA ASN A 78 2.01 5.42 -11.45
C ASN A 78 0.53 5.22 -11.06
N THR A 79 0.22 4.24 -10.20
CA THR A 79 -1.16 3.80 -9.89
C THR A 79 -1.69 4.23 -8.53
N VAL A 80 -1.24 5.36 -7.96
CA VAL A 80 -1.78 5.81 -6.66
C VAL A 80 -3.29 6.07 -6.77
N ASN A 81 -4.07 5.38 -5.94
CA ASN A 81 -5.53 5.37 -5.91
C ASN A 81 -6.17 4.85 -7.21
N LYS A 82 -5.47 3.97 -7.93
CA LYS A 82 -5.92 3.34 -9.17
C LYS A 82 -5.47 1.89 -9.25
N CYS A 83 -6.08 1.14 -10.15
CA CYS A 83 -5.71 -0.22 -10.48
C CYS A 83 -5.36 -0.32 -11.98
N GLU A 84 -4.30 -1.05 -12.28
CA GLU A 84 -3.93 -1.44 -13.63
C GLU A 84 -4.19 -2.93 -13.81
N THR A 85 -4.96 -3.28 -14.85
CA THR A 85 -5.27 -4.66 -15.19
C THR A 85 -4.62 -5.02 -16.51
N LYS A 86 -3.90 -6.15 -16.54
CA LYS A 86 -3.35 -6.75 -17.75
C LYS A 86 -3.95 -8.13 -17.94
N LYS A 87 -4.40 -8.42 -19.16
CA LYS A 87 -4.94 -9.72 -19.54
C LYS A 87 -4.05 -10.32 -20.61
N LEU A 88 -3.64 -11.57 -20.40
CA LEU A 88 -2.86 -12.35 -21.34
C LEU A 88 -3.42 -13.78 -21.31
N GLU A 89 -3.98 -14.25 -22.43
CA GLU A 89 -4.58 -15.59 -22.64
C GLU A 89 -4.82 -16.44 -21.38
N GLY A 90 -6.05 -16.37 -20.84
CA GLY A 90 -6.44 -17.14 -19.65
C GLY A 90 -5.85 -16.61 -18.33
N THR A 91 -4.95 -15.64 -18.35
CA THR A 91 -4.37 -15.00 -17.15
C THR A 91 -4.79 -13.54 -17.06
N THR A 92 -5.25 -13.12 -15.89
CA THR A 92 -5.54 -11.72 -15.56
C THR A 92 -4.69 -11.30 -14.36
N GLY A 93 -3.79 -10.35 -14.58
CA GLY A 93 -3.04 -9.67 -13.52
C GLY A 93 -3.66 -8.31 -13.21
N GLU A 94 -3.82 -7.96 -11.95
CA GLU A 94 -4.30 -6.66 -11.50
C GLU A 94 -3.36 -6.12 -10.42
N PHE A 95 -2.89 -4.89 -10.59
CA PHE A 95 -2.04 -4.19 -9.64
C PHE A 95 -2.70 -2.89 -9.19
N CYS A 96 -2.98 -2.78 -7.91
CA CYS A 96 -3.63 -1.62 -7.28
C CYS A 96 -2.71 -0.97 -6.26
N CYS A 97 -2.79 0.35 -6.14
CA CYS A 97 -2.14 1.11 -5.09
C CYS A 97 -3.08 2.15 -4.49
N CYS A 98 -2.90 2.44 -3.21
CA CYS A 98 -3.72 3.43 -2.50
C CYS A 98 -3.02 3.95 -1.23
N ASN A 99 -3.48 5.08 -0.71
CA ASN A 99 -2.83 5.82 0.38
C ASN A 99 -3.72 6.07 1.60
N THR A 100 -4.75 5.24 1.79
CA THR A 100 -5.64 5.27 2.95
C THR A 100 -5.55 3.96 3.74
N ASP A 101 -5.94 3.96 5.01
CA ASP A 101 -5.82 2.76 5.83
C ASP A 101 -6.65 1.60 5.26
N ARG A 102 -6.00 0.44 5.09
CA ARG A 102 -6.60 -0.85 4.70
C ARG A 102 -7.37 -0.78 3.39
N CYS A 103 -6.86 -0.03 2.44
CA CYS A 103 -7.50 0.20 1.14
C CYS A 103 -7.14 -0.84 0.06
N ASN A 104 -6.08 -1.63 0.29
CA ASN A 104 -5.53 -2.57 -0.69
C ASN A 104 -6.25 -3.91 -0.73
#